data_AF-A0A956H5D4-F1
#
_entry.id   AF-A0A956H5D4-F1
#
_cell.length_a   1.000
_cell.length_b   1.000
_cell.length_c   1.000
_cell.angle_alpha   90.00
_cell.angle_beta   90.00
_cell.angle_gamma   90.00
#
_symmetry.space_group_name_H-M   'P 1'
#
loop_
_entity.id
_entity.type
_entity.pdbx_description
1 polymer ?
#
loop_
_entity_poly.entity_id
_entity_poly.type
_entity_poly.pdbx_seq_one_letter_code
_entity_poly.pdbx_strand_id
1 'polypeptide(L)'
;MARERDARVWGRLRDVIGSASGDKFQRFAQSLTLELLLAQANASLRDLKPRYSLARVPNHDLELQLIDHDLGDEVRSIRGLSGGETFLVSLALALALASLSAEDCRIDSLFIDEGFGSLDAQSLDVAVSTLDALQAEGRQIGVISHVPGLAERVGVEIQVQPQSSGRSAVRVVGLAKSA
;
A
#
# COMPACT_ATOMS: atom_id res chain seq x y z
N MET A 1 26.67 -20.53 40.46
CA MET A 1 25.72 -21.55 39.95
C MET A 1 24.36 -20.95 39.55
N ALA A 2 23.39 -20.70 40.45
CA ALA A 2 22.05 -20.22 40.05
C ALA A 2 22.04 -18.82 39.41
N ARG A 3 22.72 -17.84 40.04
CA ARG A 3 22.82 -16.45 39.53
C ARG A 3 23.54 -16.33 38.18
N GLU A 4 24.52 -17.18 37.91
CA GLU A 4 25.22 -17.21 36.60
C GLU A 4 24.31 -17.79 35.50
N ARG A 5 23.46 -18.76 35.86
CA ARG A 5 22.50 -19.34 34.93
C ARG A 5 21.44 -18.30 34.55
N ASP A 6 20.94 -17.55 35.52
CA ASP A 6 19.96 -16.48 35.29
C ASP A 6 20.57 -15.33 34.47
N ALA A 7 21.78 -14.89 34.81
CA ALA A 7 22.50 -13.86 34.04
C ALA A 7 22.71 -14.27 32.58
N ARG A 8 22.95 -15.57 32.32
CA ARG A 8 23.09 -16.10 30.97
C ARG A 8 21.77 -16.11 30.19
N VAL A 9 20.64 -16.40 30.86
CA VAL A 9 19.30 -16.33 30.25
C VAL A 9 18.95 -14.89 29.91
N TRP A 10 19.14 -13.96 30.84
CA TRP A 10 18.91 -12.52 30.60
C TRP A 10 19.84 -11.93 29.54
N GLY A 11 21.10 -12.36 29.52
CA GLY A 11 22.05 -12.00 28.46
C GLY A 11 21.58 -12.44 27.08
N ARG A 12 21.16 -13.70 26.93
CA ARG A 12 20.58 -14.21 25.68
C ARG A 12 19.31 -13.47 25.28
N LEU A 13 18.41 -13.18 26.22
CA LEU A 13 17.18 -12.44 25.93
C LEU A 13 17.50 -11.03 25.42
N ARG A 14 18.47 -10.35 26.05
CA ARG A 14 18.96 -9.05 25.58
C ARG A 14 19.55 -9.15 24.17
N ASP A 15 20.32 -10.20 23.90
CA ASP A 15 20.94 -10.40 22.60
C ASP A 15 19.91 -10.75 21.50
N VAL A 16 18.68 -11.16 21.84
CA VAL A 16 17.61 -11.43 20.87
C VAL A 16 16.64 -10.25 20.71
N ILE A 17 16.17 -9.64 21.81
CA ILE A 17 15.11 -8.62 21.78
C ILE A 17 15.42 -7.36 22.59
N GLY A 18 16.49 -7.37 23.39
CA GLY A 18 16.78 -6.26 24.29
C GLY A 18 17.51 -5.11 23.61
N SER A 19 16.94 -3.92 23.79
CA SER A 19 17.65 -2.65 23.60
C SER A 19 17.15 -1.65 24.64
N ALA A 20 17.98 -0.67 24.98
CA ALA A 20 17.61 0.36 25.97
C ALA A 20 16.48 1.27 25.46
N SER A 21 16.34 1.39 24.13
CA SER A 21 15.30 2.18 23.45
C SER A 21 14.06 1.35 23.07
N GLY A 22 14.08 0.02 23.23
CA GLY A 22 13.00 -0.88 22.80
C GLY A 22 12.92 -1.14 21.28
N ASP A 23 13.77 -0.50 20.48
CA ASP A 23 13.76 -0.54 19.02
C ASP A 23 13.94 -1.96 18.44
N LYS A 24 14.71 -2.83 19.10
CA LYS A 24 15.00 -4.18 18.60
C LYS A 24 13.76 -5.07 18.60
N PHE A 25 13.04 -5.09 19.72
CA PHE A 25 11.77 -5.82 19.80
C PHE A 25 10.71 -5.18 18.90
N GLN A 26 10.66 -3.85 18.84
CA GLN A 26 9.74 -3.14 17.97
C GLN A 26 9.93 -3.49 16.49
N ARG A 27 11.19 -3.48 15.98
CA ARG A 27 11.50 -3.86 14.60
C ARG A 27 11.14 -5.31 14.31
N PHE A 28 11.42 -6.22 15.26
CA PHE A 28 11.02 -7.61 15.15
C PHE A 28 9.49 -7.74 15.04
N ALA A 29 8.72 -7.09 15.91
CA ALA A 29 7.26 -7.10 15.83
C ALA A 29 6.74 -6.50 14.52
N GLN A 30 7.33 -5.39 14.06
CA GLN A 30 7.01 -4.78 12.76
C GLN A 30 7.30 -5.72 11.58
N SER A 31 8.35 -6.54 11.66
CA SER A 31 8.67 -7.52 10.61
C SER A 31 7.59 -8.60 10.48
N LEU A 32 6.96 -9.00 11.59
CA LEU A 32 5.83 -9.94 11.58
C LEU A 32 4.58 -9.29 10.97
N THR A 33 4.29 -8.04 11.34
CA THR A 33 3.20 -7.27 10.73
C THR A 33 3.44 -7.06 9.24
N LEU A 34 4.69 -6.83 8.83
CA LEU A 34 5.07 -6.70 7.43
C LEU A 34 4.80 -7.99 6.66
N GLU A 35 5.06 -9.16 7.22
CA GLU A 35 4.74 -10.44 6.55
C GLU A 35 3.24 -10.60 6.29
N LEU A 36 2.39 -10.18 7.25
CA LEU A 36 0.94 -10.14 7.05
C LEU A 36 0.54 -9.13 5.96
N LEU A 37 1.15 -7.94 5.98
CA LEU A 37 0.94 -6.91 4.96
C LEU A 37 1.31 -7.42 3.57
N LEU A 38 2.45 -8.08 3.43
CA LEU A 38 2.93 -8.59 2.15
C LEU A 38 2.02 -9.70 1.61
N ALA A 39 1.47 -10.56 2.47
CA ALA A 39 0.51 -11.57 2.04
C ALA A 39 -0.74 -10.93 1.42
N GLN A 40 -1.29 -9.90 2.06
CA GLN A 40 -2.45 -9.18 1.55
C GLN A 40 -2.11 -8.32 0.33
N ALA A 41 -0.97 -7.65 0.31
CA ALA A 41 -0.52 -6.84 -0.82
C ALA A 41 -0.30 -7.71 -2.06
N ASN A 42 0.29 -8.90 -1.90
CA ASN A 42 0.44 -9.85 -2.99
C ASN A 42 -0.90 -10.41 -3.49
N ALA A 43 -1.94 -10.43 -2.67
CA ALA A 43 -3.28 -10.78 -3.15
C ALA A 43 -3.79 -9.73 -4.15
N SER A 44 -3.73 -8.45 -3.79
CA SER A 44 -4.10 -7.36 -4.70
C SER A 44 -3.15 -7.23 -5.89
N LEU A 45 -1.85 -7.43 -5.69
CA LEU A 45 -0.85 -7.32 -6.76
C LEU A 45 -1.00 -8.43 -7.80
N ARG A 46 -1.48 -9.62 -7.43
CA ARG A 46 -1.80 -10.68 -8.41
C ARG A 46 -2.87 -10.24 -9.39
N ASP A 47 -3.85 -9.48 -8.94
CA ASP A 47 -4.91 -8.97 -9.83
C ASP A 47 -4.36 -7.81 -10.67
N LEU A 48 -3.67 -6.86 -10.04
CA LEU A 48 -3.13 -5.65 -10.69
C LEU A 48 -1.99 -5.92 -11.68
N LYS A 49 -1.03 -6.77 -11.29
CA LYS A 49 0.18 -7.07 -12.06
C LYS A 49 0.72 -8.46 -11.69
N PRO A 50 0.17 -9.55 -12.27
CA PRO A 50 0.52 -10.94 -11.93
C PRO A 50 2.01 -11.26 -12.06
N ARG A 51 2.76 -10.51 -12.88
CA ARG A 51 4.20 -10.64 -13.07
C ARG A 51 5.00 -10.49 -11.78
N TYR A 52 4.53 -9.69 -10.83
CA TYR A 52 5.32 -9.33 -9.64
C TYR A 52 4.68 -9.83 -8.34
N SER A 53 5.54 -10.34 -7.45
CA SER A 53 5.23 -10.50 -6.03
C SER A 53 6.23 -9.73 -5.18
N LEU A 54 5.80 -9.24 -4.03
CA LEU A 54 6.63 -8.61 -3.03
C LEU A 54 7.11 -9.63 -2.00
N ALA A 55 8.36 -9.53 -1.60
CA ALA A 55 8.94 -10.30 -0.52
C ALA A 55 9.81 -9.41 0.36
N ARG A 56 10.03 -9.84 1.60
CA ARG A 56 11.03 -9.22 2.48
C ARG A 56 12.43 -9.66 2.08
N VAL A 57 13.39 -8.75 2.11
CA VAL A 57 14.81 -9.08 1.92
C VAL A 57 15.29 -9.96 3.08
N PRO A 58 15.90 -11.12 2.82
CA PRO A 58 16.42 -11.99 3.87
C PRO A 58 17.40 -11.26 4.79
N ASN A 59 17.29 -11.49 6.10
CA ASN A 59 18.11 -10.86 7.14
C ASN A 59 17.98 -9.32 7.23
N HIS A 60 16.94 -8.73 6.65
CA HIS A 60 16.60 -7.32 6.83
C HIS A 60 15.21 -7.19 7.46
N ASP A 61 15.04 -6.27 8.40
CA ASP A 61 13.83 -6.20 9.21
C ASP A 61 12.62 -5.75 8.37
N LEU A 62 12.79 -4.73 7.51
CA LEU A 62 11.69 -4.05 6.83
C LEU A 62 11.95 -3.76 5.34
N GLU A 63 13.03 -4.27 4.76
CA GLU A 63 13.37 -4.00 3.36
C GLU A 63 12.60 -4.94 2.42
N LEU A 64 12.13 -4.39 1.30
CA LEU A 64 11.33 -5.10 0.30
C LEU A 64 12.11 -5.38 -0.98
N GLN A 65 11.83 -6.52 -1.58
CA GLN A 65 12.29 -6.95 -2.89
C GLN A 65 11.12 -7.49 -3.71
N LEU A 66 11.32 -7.56 -5.02
CA LEU A 66 10.37 -8.15 -5.96
C LEU A 66 10.81 -9.54 -6.35
N ILE A 67 9.82 -10.37 -6.67
CA ILE A 67 9.97 -11.63 -7.39
C ILE A 67 9.33 -11.40 -8.76
N ASP A 68 10.11 -11.54 -9.83
CA ASP A 68 9.68 -11.39 -11.22
C ASP A 68 9.37 -12.77 -11.81
N HIS A 69 8.08 -13.11 -11.89
CA HIS A 69 7.61 -14.43 -12.32
C HIS A 69 7.85 -14.67 -13.82
N ASP A 70 7.89 -13.60 -14.63
CA ASP A 70 8.17 -13.71 -16.07
C ASP A 70 9.66 -14.04 -16.34
N LEU A 71 10.54 -13.79 -15.36
CA LEU A 71 11.97 -14.10 -15.40
C LEU A 71 12.34 -15.32 -14.54
N GLY A 72 11.39 -16.24 -14.31
CA GLY A 72 11.66 -17.48 -13.57
C GLY A 72 11.90 -17.25 -12.09
N ASP A 73 11.06 -16.41 -11.47
CA ASP A 73 11.12 -16.02 -10.05
C ASP A 73 12.42 -15.27 -9.68
N GLU A 74 12.93 -14.45 -10.59
CA GLU A 74 14.11 -13.64 -10.35
C GLU A 74 13.85 -12.63 -9.22
N VAL A 75 14.76 -12.59 -8.24
CA VAL A 75 14.69 -11.62 -7.13
C VAL A 75 15.33 -10.30 -7.55
N ARG A 76 14.56 -9.22 -7.54
CA ARG A 76 14.97 -7.89 -8.03
C ARG A 76 14.73 -6.80 -6.99
N SER A 77 15.54 -5.75 -7.05
CA SER A 77 15.31 -4.56 -6.22
C SER A 77 14.09 -3.77 -6.71
N ILE A 78 13.27 -3.27 -5.78
CA ILE A 78 12.15 -2.36 -6.08
C ILE A 78 12.59 -1.04 -6.73
N ARG A 79 13.89 -0.68 -6.64
CA ARG A 79 14.42 0.56 -7.22
C ARG A 79 14.44 0.57 -8.75
N GLY A 80 14.35 -0.60 -9.39
CA GLY A 80 14.38 -0.74 -10.84
C GLY A 80 13.00 -0.71 -11.51
N LEU A 81 11.93 -0.46 -10.75
CA LEU A 81 10.57 -0.38 -11.28
C LEU A 81 10.38 0.86 -12.14
N SER A 82 9.58 0.74 -13.19
CA SER A 82 9.02 1.89 -13.90
C SER A 82 8.05 2.68 -13.02
N GLY A 83 7.69 3.89 -13.46
CA GLY A 83 6.74 4.73 -12.73
C GLY A 83 5.37 4.07 -12.53
N GLY A 84 4.86 3.37 -13.56
CA GLY A 84 3.59 2.64 -13.48
C GLY A 84 3.66 1.43 -12.55
N GLU A 85 4.76 0.68 -12.58
CA GLU A 85 4.94 -0.48 -11.69
C GLU A 85 5.10 -0.06 -10.23
N THR A 86 5.85 1.03 -9.97
CA THR A 86 5.98 1.61 -8.63
C THR A 86 4.61 2.02 -8.08
N PHE A 87 3.76 2.60 -8.95
CA PHE A 87 2.40 2.96 -8.57
C PHE A 87 1.55 1.74 -8.22
N LEU A 88 1.55 0.68 -9.04
CA LEU A 88 0.77 -0.54 -8.76
C LEU A 88 1.24 -1.25 -7.47
N VAL A 89 2.55 -1.29 -7.23
CA VAL A 89 3.11 -1.83 -5.98
C VAL A 89 2.68 -1.00 -4.76
N SER A 90 2.74 0.32 -4.88
CA SER A 90 2.33 1.24 -3.81
C SER A 90 0.82 1.15 -3.55
N LEU A 91 0.02 1.01 -4.61
CA LEU A 91 -1.41 0.78 -4.53
C LEU A 91 -1.69 -0.53 -3.80
N ALA A 92 -1.10 -1.65 -4.21
CA ALA A 92 -1.27 -2.94 -3.55
C ALA A 92 -0.94 -2.90 -2.05
N LEU A 93 0.13 -2.19 -1.67
CA LEU A 93 0.50 -1.97 -0.27
C LEU A 93 -0.52 -1.10 0.48
N ALA A 94 -1.02 -0.02 -0.14
CA ALA A 94 -2.04 0.84 0.44
C ALA A 94 -3.36 0.10 0.68
N LEU A 95 -3.80 -0.73 -0.28
CA LEU A 95 -4.99 -1.58 -0.13
C LEU A 95 -4.79 -2.60 1.01
N ALA A 96 -3.61 -3.21 1.10
CA ALA A 96 -3.27 -4.15 2.15
C ALA A 96 -3.22 -3.51 3.54
N LEU A 97 -2.66 -2.30 3.65
CA LEU A 97 -2.68 -1.51 4.89
C LEU A 97 -4.11 -1.19 5.30
N ALA A 98 -4.94 -0.74 4.36
CA ALA A 98 -6.33 -0.45 4.63
C ALA A 98 -7.10 -1.69 5.12
N SER A 99 -6.71 -2.90 4.69
CA SER A 99 -7.32 -4.17 5.12
C SER A 99 -6.77 -4.74 6.43
N LEU A 100 -5.58 -4.33 6.87
CA LEU A 100 -4.96 -4.76 8.14
C LEU A 100 -5.52 -4.05 9.37
N SER A 101 -6.57 -3.26 9.19
CA SER A 101 -7.15 -2.42 10.22
C SER A 101 -7.64 -3.27 11.40
N ALA A 102 -6.99 -3.15 12.57
CA ALA A 102 -7.41 -3.81 13.80
C ALA A 102 -8.70 -3.18 14.35
N GLU A 103 -9.39 -3.85 15.27
CA GLU A 103 -10.65 -3.37 15.89
C GLU A 103 -10.55 -1.91 16.40
N ASP A 104 -9.38 -1.50 16.90
CA ASP A 104 -9.13 -0.14 17.42
C ASP A 104 -8.52 0.86 16.43
N CYS A 105 -8.19 0.42 15.20
CA CYS A 105 -7.53 1.26 14.19
C CYS A 105 -8.07 0.93 12.79
N ARG A 106 -9.35 1.24 12.58
CA ARG A 106 -10.02 1.06 11.29
C ARG A 106 -9.60 2.18 10.33
N ILE A 107 -9.11 1.82 9.14
CA ILE A 107 -8.84 2.78 8.07
C ILE A 107 -10.13 2.92 7.26
N ASP A 108 -10.94 3.93 7.60
CA ASP A 108 -12.23 4.18 6.96
C ASP A 108 -12.09 4.94 5.64
N SER A 109 -10.97 5.64 5.43
CA SER A 109 -10.74 6.48 4.26
C SER A 109 -9.35 6.27 3.64
N LEU A 110 -9.29 6.14 2.32
CA LEU A 110 -8.07 6.06 1.52
C LEU A 110 -8.06 7.17 0.47
N PHE A 111 -7.02 8.00 0.47
CA PHE A 111 -6.78 8.99 -0.59
C PHE A 111 -5.57 8.59 -1.42
N ILE A 112 -5.74 8.55 -2.74
CA ILE A 112 -4.69 8.21 -3.70
C ILE A 112 -4.43 9.45 -4.55
N ASP A 113 -3.21 9.98 -4.48
CA ASP A 113 -2.81 11.20 -5.17
C ASP A 113 -1.87 10.90 -6.33
N GLU A 114 -2.38 11.09 -7.54
CA GLU A 114 -1.67 10.93 -8.82
C GLU A 114 -1.01 9.56 -9.02
N GLY A 115 -0.52 9.30 -10.24
CA GLY A 115 0.15 8.03 -10.58
C GLY A 115 -0.67 7.06 -11.44
N PHE A 116 -1.94 7.36 -11.71
CA PHE A 116 -2.72 6.66 -12.74
C PHE A 116 -2.27 6.98 -14.16
N GLY A 117 -1.66 8.16 -14.40
CA GLY A 117 -1.25 8.60 -15.74
C GLY A 117 -0.04 7.86 -16.31
N SER A 118 0.68 7.10 -15.49
CA SER A 118 1.78 6.22 -15.92
C SER A 118 1.31 4.80 -16.22
N LEU A 119 0.02 4.50 -16.02
CA LEU A 119 -0.58 3.21 -16.31
C LEU A 119 -1.06 3.14 -17.75
N ASP A 120 -0.92 1.96 -18.36
CA ASP A 120 -1.66 1.63 -19.58
C ASP A 120 -3.15 1.45 -19.27
N ALA A 121 -4.00 1.51 -20.31
CA ALA A 121 -5.45 1.43 -20.15
C ALA A 121 -5.91 0.15 -19.44
N GLN A 122 -5.27 -1.00 -19.70
CA GLN A 122 -5.66 -2.25 -19.07
C GLN A 122 -5.31 -2.25 -17.57
N SER A 123 -4.11 -1.78 -17.21
CA SER A 123 -3.71 -1.66 -15.80
C SER A 123 -4.59 -0.67 -15.03
N LEU A 124 -5.01 0.43 -15.68
CA LEU A 124 -5.93 1.41 -15.11
C LEU A 124 -7.31 0.78 -14.80
N ASP A 125 -7.83 -0.06 -15.71
CA ASP A 125 -9.11 -0.74 -15.53
C ASP A 125 -9.13 -1.65 -14.31
N VAL A 126 -8.07 -2.43 -14.14
CA VAL A 126 -7.95 -3.32 -12.98
C VAL A 126 -7.78 -2.52 -11.70
N ALA A 127 -7.00 -1.43 -11.72
CA ALA A 127 -6.82 -0.57 -10.56
C ALA A 127 -8.15 0.03 -10.09
N VAL A 128 -8.94 0.60 -11.00
CA VAL A 128 -10.27 1.16 -10.69
C VAL A 128 -11.21 0.10 -10.14
N SER A 129 -11.27 -1.08 -10.78
CA SER A 129 -12.12 -2.19 -10.33
C SER A 129 -11.76 -2.66 -8.91
N THR A 130 -10.47 -2.62 -8.55
CA THR A 130 -10.00 -2.98 -7.21
C THR A 130 -10.41 -1.92 -6.17
N LEU A 131 -10.41 -0.64 -6.55
CA LEU A 131 -10.93 0.43 -5.70
C LEU A 131 -12.44 0.30 -5.48
N ASP A 132 -13.21 0.00 -6.53
CA ASP A 132 -14.66 -0.22 -6.41
C ASP A 132 -14.99 -1.36 -5.43
N ALA A 133 -14.22 -2.45 -5.46
CA ALA A 133 -14.37 -3.56 -4.53
C ALA A 133 -14.15 -3.12 -3.06
N LEU A 134 -13.14 -2.30 -2.79
CA LEU A 134 -12.92 -1.75 -1.45
C LEU A 134 -13.98 -0.73 -1.04
N GLN A 135 -14.52 0.05 -1.97
CA GLN A 135 -15.65 0.94 -1.69
C GLN A 135 -16.87 0.13 -1.26
N ALA A 136 -17.12 -1.01 -1.89
CA ALA A 136 -18.22 -1.92 -1.55
C ALA A 136 -18.10 -2.53 -0.13
N GLU A 137 -16.88 -2.62 0.41
CA GLU A 137 -16.62 -2.99 1.81
C GLU A 137 -16.95 -1.85 2.82
N GLY A 138 -17.43 -0.71 2.34
CA GLY A 138 -17.81 0.44 3.15
C GLY A 138 -16.67 1.43 3.40
N ARG A 139 -15.56 1.36 2.65
CA ARG A 139 -14.45 2.31 2.75
C ARG A 139 -14.69 3.54 1.86
N GLN A 140 -14.30 4.72 2.33
CA GLN A 140 -14.30 5.94 1.54
C GLN A 140 -13.02 6.03 0.73
N ILE A 141 -13.12 6.05 -0.59
CA ILE A 141 -11.95 6.15 -1.48
C ILE A 141 -12.02 7.49 -2.22
N GLY A 142 -10.98 8.30 -2.05
CA GLY A 142 -10.76 9.52 -2.80
C GLY A 142 -9.61 9.33 -3.77
N VAL A 143 -9.81 9.71 -5.03
CA VAL A 143 -8.76 9.65 -6.06
C VAL A 143 -8.53 11.04 -6.63
N ILE A 144 -7.27 11.47 -6.67
CA ILE A 144 -6.83 12.70 -7.32
C ILE A 144 -6.05 12.28 -8.57
N SER A 145 -6.53 12.71 -9.72
CA SER A 145 -5.88 12.38 -10.99
C SER A 145 -6.21 13.40 -12.08
N HIS A 146 -5.24 13.62 -12.96
CA HIS A 146 -5.42 14.35 -14.22
C HIS A 146 -5.78 13.44 -15.42
N VAL A 147 -5.92 12.13 -15.22
CA VAL A 147 -6.15 11.16 -16.31
C VAL A 147 -7.56 11.31 -16.88
N PRO A 148 -7.70 11.62 -18.19
CA PRO A 148 -9.00 11.64 -18.84
C PRO A 148 -9.67 10.27 -18.78
N GLY A 149 -10.96 10.23 -18.44
CA GLY A 149 -11.75 8.98 -18.39
C GLY A 149 -11.77 8.29 -17.03
N LEU A 150 -10.89 8.64 -16.08
CA LEU A 150 -11.02 8.13 -14.70
C LEU A 150 -12.32 8.63 -14.05
N ALA A 151 -12.67 9.90 -14.30
CA ALA A 151 -13.90 10.52 -13.82
C ALA A 151 -15.18 9.87 -14.37
N GLU A 152 -15.14 9.27 -15.57
CA GLU A 152 -16.32 8.59 -16.14
C GLU A 152 -16.67 7.30 -15.40
N ARG A 153 -15.70 6.73 -14.69
CA ARG A 153 -15.83 5.48 -13.94
C ARG A 153 -16.21 5.71 -12.48
N VAL A 154 -15.90 6.89 -11.95
CA VAL A 154 -16.25 7.29 -10.59
C VAL A 154 -17.51 8.15 -10.64
N GLY A 155 -18.61 7.68 -10.05
CA GLY A 155 -19.92 8.33 -10.19
C GLY A 155 -20.04 9.76 -9.64
N VAL A 156 -19.10 10.21 -8.79
CA VAL A 156 -19.06 11.57 -8.21
C VAL A 156 -17.67 12.15 -8.41
N GLU A 157 -17.59 13.39 -8.90
CA GLU A 157 -16.35 14.07 -9.22
C GLU A 157 -16.28 15.46 -8.56
N ILE A 158 -15.10 15.83 -8.06
CA ILE A 158 -14.77 17.19 -7.64
C ILE A 158 -13.87 17.81 -8.71
N GLN A 159 -14.44 18.62 -9.59
CA GLN A 159 -13.71 19.31 -10.65
C GLN A 159 -13.04 20.58 -10.13
N VAL A 160 -11.72 20.68 -10.30
CA VAL A 160 -10.94 21.88 -10.00
C VAL A 160 -10.62 22.59 -11.32
N GLN A 161 -11.20 23.77 -11.54
CA GLN A 161 -11.03 24.56 -12.75
C GLN A 161 -10.14 25.80 -12.47
N PRO A 162 -8.97 25.93 -13.12
CA PRO A 162 -8.14 27.11 -12.96
C PRO A 162 -8.85 28.36 -13.50
N GLN A 163 -8.73 29.47 -12.78
CA GLN A 163 -9.24 30.78 -13.13
C GLN A 163 -8.09 31.79 -13.31
N SER A 164 -8.41 32.98 -13.82
CA SER A 164 -7.45 34.07 -13.89
C SER A 164 -6.96 34.48 -12.50
N SER A 165 -5.78 35.09 -12.46
CA SER A 165 -5.18 35.64 -11.23
C SER A 165 -4.79 34.59 -10.18
N GLY A 166 -4.48 33.36 -10.59
CA GLY A 166 -3.99 32.30 -9.69
C GLY A 166 -5.07 31.74 -8.76
N ARG A 167 -6.35 31.89 -9.11
CA ARG A 167 -7.48 31.32 -8.37
C ARG A 167 -7.94 30.03 -9.05
N SER A 168 -8.66 29.21 -8.32
CA SER A 168 -9.34 28.03 -8.87
C SER A 168 -10.78 28.01 -8.38
N ALA A 169 -11.69 27.59 -9.24
CA ALA A 169 -13.07 27.28 -8.87
C ALA A 169 -13.23 25.76 -8.69
N VAL A 170 -13.99 25.37 -7.67
CA VAL A 170 -14.30 23.96 -7.40
C VAL A 170 -15.77 23.72 -7.70
N ARG A 171 -16.07 22.66 -8.44
CA ARG A 171 -17.44 22.24 -8.77
C ARG A 171 -17.59 20.76 -8.51
N VAL A 172 -18.66 20.37 -7.80
CA VAL A 172 -19.02 18.97 -7.65
C VAL A 172 -19.97 18.55 -8.77
N VAL A 173 -19.69 17.42 -9.41
CA VAL A 173 -20.47 16.82 -10.49
C VAL A 173 -20.85 15.39 -10.06
N GLY A 174 -22.02 14.89 -10.46
CA GLY A 174 -22.45 13.51 -10.15
C GLY A 174 -23.18 13.32 -8.83
N LEU A 175 -23.33 14.36 -7.99
CA LEU A 175 -24.27 14.30 -6.87
C LEU A 175 -25.71 14.34 -7.41
N ALA A 176 -26.44 13.23 -7.27
CA ALA A 176 -27.90 13.27 -7.39
C ALA A 176 -28.43 14.31 -6.39
N LYS A 177 -29.21 15.28 -6.87
CA LYS A 177 -29.92 16.20 -5.97
C LYS A 177 -30.81 15.34 -5.08
N SER A 178 -30.52 15.31 -3.78
CA SER A 178 -31.51 14.85 -2.80
C SER A 178 -32.73 15.75 -2.97
N ALA A 179 -33.82 15.16 -3.43
CA ALA A 179 -35.14 15.76 -3.42
C ALA A 179 -35.71 15.69 -1.99
#